data_AF-A0A800H8C4-F1
#
_entry.id   AF-A0A800H8C4-F1
#
_cell.length_a   1.000
_cell.length_b   1.000
_cell.length_c   1.000
_cell.angle_alpha   90.00
_cell.angle_beta   90.00
_cell.angle_gamma   90.00
#
_symmetry.space_group_name_H-M   'P 1'
#
loop_
_entity.id
_entity.type
_entity.pdbx_description
1 polymer ?
#
loop_
_entity_poly.entity_id
_entity_poly.type
_entity_poly.pdbx_seq_one_letter_code
_entity_poly.pdbx_strand_id
1 'polypeptide(L)'
;MVNRLKEIIIPNLIPDSLPLREQDRAFLQRLAEKIHKSGFVTPAVFFLEMTKPLALLGSHALVFFGPVLNAFIQSENYYRTVQVFEESANIELLLQMIEALEIDAKVNTGDNHE
;
A
#
# COMPACT_ATOMS: atom_id res chain seq x y z
N MET A 1 -15.48 -40.39 4.24
CA MET A 1 -14.56 -40.20 3.11
C MET A 1 -14.85 -38.88 2.39
N VAL A 2 -14.70 -37.73 3.08
CA VAL A 2 -14.56 -36.41 2.43
C VAL A 2 -13.76 -35.50 3.39
N ASN A 3 -12.56 -35.95 3.78
CA ASN A 3 -11.58 -35.07 4.42
C ASN A 3 -10.39 -35.02 3.45
N ARG A 4 -10.11 -33.83 2.90
CA ARG A 4 -8.97 -33.40 2.04
C ARG A 4 -9.38 -32.47 0.87
N LEU A 5 -10.16 -31.42 1.13
CA LEU A 5 -10.36 -30.37 0.10
C LEU A 5 -10.51 -28.94 0.65
N LYS A 6 -10.43 -28.72 1.97
CA LYS A 6 -10.44 -27.38 2.58
C LYS A 6 -9.06 -26.88 3.02
N GLU A 7 -8.03 -27.73 2.97
CA GLU A 7 -6.65 -27.38 3.38
C GLU A 7 -5.74 -26.93 2.21
N ILE A 8 -6.25 -26.88 0.96
CA ILE A 8 -5.42 -26.70 -0.25
C ILE A 8 -5.39 -25.26 -0.77
N ILE A 9 -6.22 -24.34 -0.26
CA ILE A 9 -6.32 -22.99 -0.84
C ILE A 9 -6.16 -21.94 0.27
N ILE A 10 -4.90 -21.50 0.43
CA ILE A 10 -4.41 -20.33 1.20
C ILE A 10 -4.22 -20.59 2.71
N PRO A 11 -2.98 -20.89 3.16
CA PRO A 11 -2.66 -20.85 4.57
C PRO A 11 -2.63 -19.40 5.03
N ASN A 12 -3.47 -19.14 6.02
CA ASN A 12 -3.47 -18.00 6.89
C ASN A 12 -2.03 -17.65 7.36
N LEU A 13 -1.52 -16.48 6.98
CA LEU A 13 -0.25 -15.97 7.51
C LEU A 13 -0.39 -14.50 7.95
N ILE A 14 -1.40 -14.19 8.77
CA ILE A 14 -1.30 -13.06 9.70
C ILE A 14 -2.02 -13.46 11.00
N PRO A 15 -1.34 -13.56 12.15
CA PRO A 15 -1.99 -13.83 13.42
C PRO A 15 -2.94 -12.67 13.78
N ASP A 16 -4.17 -13.00 14.14
CA ASP A 16 -5.30 -12.10 14.46
C ASP A 16 -5.09 -11.12 15.65
N SER A 17 -3.86 -10.96 16.16
CA SER A 17 -3.62 -10.31 17.46
C SER A 17 -2.77 -9.03 17.45
N LEU A 18 -2.62 -8.35 16.31
CA LEU A 18 -2.25 -6.92 16.30
C LEU A 18 -3.50 -6.08 16.08
N PRO A 19 -3.71 -4.95 16.79
CA PRO A 19 -4.81 -4.04 16.48
C PRO A 19 -4.75 -3.68 15.00
N LEU A 20 -5.88 -3.83 14.31
CA LEU A 20 -6.03 -3.70 12.85
C LEU A 20 -5.25 -2.53 12.21
N ARG A 21 -5.06 -1.42 12.95
CA ARG A 21 -4.26 -0.25 12.51
C ARG A 21 -2.76 -0.50 12.36
N GLU A 22 -2.17 -1.37 13.17
CA GLU A 22 -0.73 -1.68 13.08
C GLU A 22 -0.42 -2.51 11.84
N GLN A 23 -1.34 -3.40 11.45
CA GLN A 23 -1.21 -4.18 10.22
C GLN A 23 -1.28 -3.28 8.98
N ASP A 24 -2.20 -2.31 8.97
CA ASP A 24 -2.32 -1.32 7.89
C ASP A 24 -1.06 -0.48 7.77
N ARG A 25 -0.53 0.00 8.90
CA ARG A 25 0.72 0.77 8.93
C ARG A 25 1.89 -0.05 8.39
N ALA A 26 2.00 -1.32 8.79
CA ALA A 26 3.03 -2.22 8.30
C ALA A 26 2.88 -2.54 6.80
N PHE A 27 1.65 -2.59 6.30
CA PHE A 27 1.37 -2.72 4.87
C PHE A 27 1.81 -1.46 4.10
N LEU A 28 1.41 -0.26 4.56
CA LEU A 28 1.79 1.00 3.93
C LEU A 28 3.31 1.20 3.91
N GLN A 29 4.00 0.83 5.00
CA GLN A 29 5.46 0.86 5.06
C GLN A 29 6.10 -0.03 3.98
N ARG A 30 5.64 -1.28 3.85
CA ARG A 30 6.12 -2.21 2.81
C ARG A 30 5.88 -1.68 1.41
N LEU A 31 4.72 -1.04 1.18
CA LEU A 31 4.38 -0.43 -0.09
C LEU A 31 5.28 0.77 -0.41
N ALA A 32 5.52 1.66 0.56
CA ALA A 32 6.43 2.79 0.42
C ALA A 32 7.84 2.34 0.01
N GLU A 33 8.37 1.32 0.71
CA GLU A 33 9.68 0.74 0.37
C GLU A 33 9.73 0.15 -1.03
N LYS A 34 8.65 -0.53 -1.46
CA LYS A 34 8.56 -1.10 -2.81
C LYS A 34 8.53 0.00 -3.87
N ILE A 35 7.79 1.07 -3.64
CA ILE A 35 7.74 2.25 -4.53
C ILE A 35 9.13 2.87 -4.63
N HIS A 36 9.77 3.17 -3.50
CA HIS A 36 11.11 3.77 -3.45
C HIS A 36 12.15 2.90 -4.19
N LYS A 37 12.23 1.60 -3.86
CA LYS A 37 13.17 0.66 -4.50
C LYS A 37 12.93 0.47 -5.99
N SER A 38 11.72 0.76 -6.49
CA SER A 38 11.40 0.62 -7.92
C SER A 38 11.87 1.79 -8.79
N GLY A 39 12.23 2.94 -8.19
CA GLY A 39 12.55 4.17 -8.92
C GLY A 39 11.33 4.92 -9.47
N PHE A 40 10.10 4.46 -9.18
CA PHE A 40 8.86 5.09 -9.64
C PHE A 40 8.22 6.04 -8.61
N VAL A 41 9.01 6.68 -7.76
CA VAL A 41 8.53 7.59 -6.71
C VAL A 41 7.65 8.70 -7.29
N THR A 42 8.16 9.46 -8.26
CA THR A 42 7.45 10.60 -8.86
C THR A 42 6.07 10.23 -9.45
N PRO A 43 5.94 9.24 -10.36
CA PRO A 43 4.64 8.86 -10.87
C PRO A 43 3.73 8.26 -9.79
N ALA A 44 4.27 7.50 -8.83
CA ALA A 44 3.47 6.93 -7.74
C ALA A 44 2.85 8.03 -6.86
N VAL A 45 3.64 9.03 -6.45
CA VAL A 45 3.17 10.19 -5.69
C VAL A 45 2.08 10.94 -6.45
N PHE A 46 2.28 11.18 -7.75
CA PHE A 46 1.27 11.83 -8.59
C PHE A 46 -0.07 11.08 -8.58
N PHE A 47 -0.05 9.76 -8.80
CA PHE A 47 -1.28 8.96 -8.76
C PHE A 47 -1.92 8.95 -7.36
N LEU A 48 -1.14 8.84 -6.29
CA LEU A 48 -1.64 8.88 -4.92
C LEU A 48 -2.31 10.23 -4.60
N GLU A 49 -1.72 11.34 -5.00
CA GLU A 49 -2.33 12.67 -4.88
C GLU A 49 -3.66 12.78 -5.62
N MET A 50 -3.75 12.20 -6.82
CA MET A 50 -5.01 12.15 -7.57
C MET A 50 -6.09 11.29 -6.90
N THR A 51 -5.71 10.34 -6.02
CA THR A 51 -6.67 9.51 -5.28
C THR A 51 -7.28 10.19 -4.06
N LYS A 52 -6.68 11.28 -3.55
CA LYS A 52 -7.25 12.06 -2.43
C LYS A 52 -8.68 12.57 -2.70
N PRO A 53 -9.02 13.17 -3.85
CA PRO A 53 -10.41 13.55 -4.17
C PRO A 53 -11.35 12.36 -4.41
N LEU A 54 -10.80 11.17 -4.71
CA LEU A 54 -11.58 9.95 -4.94
C LEU A 54 -12.08 9.30 -3.65
N ALA A 55 -11.50 9.63 -2.48
CA ALA A 55 -12.07 9.27 -1.18
C ALA A 55 -13.50 9.81 -1.01
N LEU A 56 -13.86 10.89 -1.73
CA LEU A 56 -15.22 11.46 -1.75
C LEU A 56 -16.18 10.75 -2.73
N LEU A 57 -15.66 9.88 -3.61
CA LEU A 57 -16.44 9.20 -4.66
C LEU A 57 -16.93 7.78 -4.26
N GLY A 58 -16.63 7.33 -3.04
CA GLY A 58 -17.16 6.10 -2.47
C GLY A 58 -16.84 4.83 -3.27
N SER A 59 -17.71 3.81 -3.15
CA SER A 59 -17.54 2.42 -3.61
C SER A 59 -17.30 2.19 -5.12
N HIS A 60 -17.28 3.23 -5.96
CA HIS A 60 -17.06 3.11 -7.41
C HIS A 60 -15.63 3.42 -7.85
N ALA A 61 -14.85 4.18 -7.07
CA ALA A 61 -13.46 4.50 -7.41
C ALA A 61 -12.56 3.24 -7.42
N LEU A 62 -12.78 2.33 -6.47
CA LEU A 62 -11.98 1.11 -6.33
C LEU A 62 -12.29 0.06 -7.41
N VAL A 63 -13.50 0.06 -7.97
CA VAL A 63 -13.84 -0.73 -9.17
C VAL A 63 -13.07 -0.24 -10.40
N PHE A 64 -12.85 1.09 -10.50
CA PHE A 64 -12.06 1.69 -11.57
C PHE A 64 -10.55 1.39 -11.44
N PHE A 65 -10.00 1.44 -10.22
CA PHE A 65 -8.57 1.19 -9.98
C PHE A 65 -8.20 -0.27 -9.72
N GLY A 66 -9.17 -1.19 -9.60
CA GLY A 66 -8.93 -2.62 -9.40
C GLY A 66 -7.87 -3.26 -10.32
N PRO A 67 -7.84 -2.97 -11.63
CA PRO A 67 -6.80 -3.48 -12.54
C PRO A 67 -5.39 -2.96 -12.22
N VAL A 68 -5.25 -1.71 -11.77
CA VAL A 68 -3.96 -1.10 -11.43
C VAL A 68 -3.46 -1.62 -10.08
N LEU A 69 -4.34 -1.71 -9.08
CA LEU A 69 -4.00 -2.24 -7.75
C LEU A 69 -3.54 -3.70 -7.83
N ASN A 70 -4.20 -4.53 -8.64
CA ASN A 70 -3.79 -5.93 -8.87
C ASN A 70 -2.41 -6.07 -9.52
N ALA A 71 -1.93 -5.08 -10.28
CA ALA A 71 -0.60 -5.13 -10.86
C ALA A 71 0.51 -5.02 -9.81
N PHE A 72 0.24 -4.38 -8.66
CA PHE A 72 1.24 -4.12 -7.62
C PHE A 72 1.02 -4.91 -6.31
N ILE A 73 -0.19 -5.41 -6.07
CA ILE A 73 -0.67 -5.92 -4.76
C ILE A 73 -1.14 -7.38 -4.85
N GLN A 74 -0.46 -8.21 -5.65
CA GLN A 74 -0.85 -9.60 -5.92
C GLN A 74 -0.84 -10.57 -4.70
N SER A 75 -0.46 -10.15 -3.48
CA SER A 75 -0.29 -11.05 -2.33
C SER A 75 -1.00 -10.66 -1.02
N GLU A 76 -1.65 -9.49 -0.94
CA GLU A 76 -2.36 -9.07 0.27
C GLU A 76 -3.86 -8.90 0.02
N ASN A 77 -4.64 -9.12 1.07
CA ASN A 77 -6.09 -9.22 1.04
C ASN A 77 -6.70 -8.00 0.33
N TYR A 78 -7.10 -8.15 -0.95
CA TYR A 78 -7.56 -7.07 -1.82
C TYR A 78 -8.61 -6.19 -1.13
N TYR A 79 -9.52 -6.82 -0.40
CA TYR A 79 -10.56 -6.13 0.37
C TYR A 79 -10.00 -5.22 1.47
N ARG A 80 -8.91 -5.65 2.13
CA ARG A 80 -8.25 -4.85 3.16
C ARG A 80 -7.48 -3.68 2.56
N THR A 81 -6.77 -3.92 1.46
CA THR A 81 -6.10 -2.87 0.68
C THR A 81 -7.09 -1.78 0.31
N VAL A 82 -8.24 -2.17 -0.24
CA VAL A 82 -9.35 -1.29 -0.59
C VAL A 82 -9.77 -0.43 0.62
N GLN A 83 -10.04 -1.04 1.77
CA GLN A 83 -10.41 -0.32 3.00
C GLN A 83 -9.34 0.65 3.48
N VAL A 84 -8.05 0.29 3.38
CA VAL A 84 -6.94 1.17 3.76
C VAL A 84 -6.92 2.41 2.88
N PHE A 85 -7.15 2.28 1.58
CA PHE A 85 -7.13 3.41 0.63
C PHE A 85 -8.42 4.24 0.58
N GLU A 86 -9.52 3.80 1.20
CA GLU A 86 -10.74 4.63 1.34
C GLU A 86 -10.51 5.83 2.28
N GLU A 87 -9.62 5.68 3.26
CA GLU A 87 -9.29 6.73 4.20
C GLU A 87 -8.16 7.61 3.65
N SER A 88 -8.47 8.88 3.34
CA SER A 88 -7.49 9.84 2.82
C SER A 88 -6.28 10.03 3.74
N ALA A 89 -6.46 9.86 5.05
CA ALA A 89 -5.38 9.91 6.04
C ALA A 89 -4.32 8.81 5.82
N ASN A 90 -4.72 7.64 5.30
CA ASN A 90 -3.78 6.55 5.00
C ASN A 90 -3.00 6.82 3.71
N ILE A 91 -3.60 7.50 2.74
CA ILE A 91 -2.90 7.99 1.54
C ILE A 91 -1.85 9.03 1.96
N GLU A 92 -2.22 9.96 2.84
CA GLU A 92 -1.28 10.96 3.38
C GLU A 92 -0.12 10.31 4.14
N LEU A 93 -0.42 9.32 4.98
CA LEU A 93 0.60 8.57 5.70
C LEU A 93 1.57 7.85 4.75
N LEU A 94 1.05 7.26 3.66
CA LEU A 94 1.88 6.61 2.64
C LEU A 94 2.81 7.60 1.93
N LEU A 95 2.30 8.78 1.58
CA LEU A 95 3.08 9.84 0.94
C LEU A 95 4.23 10.30 1.85
N GLN A 96 3.94 10.51 3.14
CA GLN A 96 4.96 10.87 4.15
C GLN A 96 6.04 9.79 4.30
N MET A 97 5.65 8.51 4.26
CA MET A 97 6.61 7.39 4.31
C MET A 97 7.52 7.37 3.07
N ILE A 98 6.97 7.64 1.89
CA ILE A 98 7.75 7.72 0.63
C ILE A 98 8.73 8.91 0.69
N GLU A 99 8.26 10.08 1.13
CA GLU A 99 9.10 11.28 1.28
C GLU A 99 10.24 11.07 2.27
N ALA A 100 9.97 10.43 3.42
CA ALA A 100 11.00 10.11 4.40
C ALA A 100 12.10 9.20 3.83
N LEU A 101 11.73 8.21 3.00
CA LEU A 101 12.70 7.32 2.34
C LEU A 101 13.57 8.09 1.32
N GLU A 102 12.99 9.01 0.56
CA GLU A 102 13.74 9.87 -0.38
C GLU A 102 14.72 10.81 0.35
N ILE A 103 14.30 11.40 1.46
CA ILE A 103 15.17 12.25 2.29
C ILE A 103 16.32 11.42 2.85
N ASP A 104 16.04 10.26 3.43
CA ASP A 104 17.07 9.36 3.97
C ASP A 104 18.04 8.91 2.88
N ALA A 105 17.55 8.55 1.70
CA ALA A 105 18.38 8.18 0.56
C ALA A 105 19.31 9.33 0.12
N LYS A 106 18.82 10.57 0.07
CA LYS A 106 19.63 11.76 -0.26
C LYS A 106 20.71 12.03 0.79
N VAL A 107 20.36 11.94 2.08
CA VAL A 107 21.30 12.11 3.19
C VAL A 107 22.40 11.03 3.13
N ASN A 108 22.02 9.77 2.90
CA ASN A 108 22.96 8.65 2.85
C ASN A 108 23.81 8.62 1.57
N THR A 109 23.35 9.23 0.48
CA THR A 109 24.10 9.31 -0.79
C THR A 109 25.09 10.48 -0.82
N GLY A 110 25.07 11.38 0.18
CA GLY A 110 26.08 12.42 0.33
C GLY A 110 26.03 13.49 -0.76
N ASP A 111 24.82 13.85 -1.22
CA ASP A 111 24.65 14.99 -2.12
C ASP A 111 24.79 16.30 -1.35
N ASN A 112 26.04 16.68 -1.08
CA ASN A 112 26.46 18.00 -0.63
C ASN A 112 26.66 18.94 -1.84
N HIS A 113 25.70 19.01 -2.76
CA HIS A 113 25.71 20.05 -3.79
C HIS A 113 24.94 21.27 -3.29
N GLU A 114 25.66 22.07 -2.48
CA GLU A 114 25.48 23.53 -2.39
C GLU A 114 25.71 24.19 -3.76
#